data_AF-A0A2R8B1H4-F1
#
_entry.id   AF-A0A2R8B1H4-F1
#
_cell.length_a   1.000
_cell.length_b   1.000
_cell.length_c   1.000
_cell.angle_alpha   90.00
_cell.angle_beta   90.00
_cell.angle_gamma   90.00
#
_symmetry.space_group_name_H-M   'P 1'
#
loop_
_entity.id
_entity.type
_entity.pdbx_description
1 polymer ?
#
loop_
_entity_poly.entity_id
_entity_poly.type
_entity_poly.pdbx_seq_one_letter_code
_entity_poly.pdbx_strand_id
1 'polypeptide(L)'
;MIDPWHLVLSITRQCALVRISRSAWYGPGRTETPLNLALMKLIDAQFMETPFYGNRQMARHLRKQGYCVGRKRVRRLMARMGLRAVYQKPKTTVPHPEHRKYPYLLRDLVITRPNHVWCADIT
;
A
#
# COMPACT_ATOMS: atom_id res chain seq x y z
N MET A 1 -4.71 31.19 6.21
CA MET A 1 -3.25 31.47 6.16
C MET A 1 -2.80 31.78 7.57
N ILE A 2 -1.67 31.23 8.05
CA ILE A 2 -1.14 31.50 9.40
C ILE A 2 -0.12 32.64 9.28
N ASP A 3 -0.26 33.65 10.12
CA ASP A 3 0.58 34.85 10.15
C ASP A 3 1.22 35.01 11.54
N PRO A 4 2.57 34.91 11.65
CA PRO A 4 3.29 35.15 12.89
C PRO A 4 3.10 36.54 13.48
N TRP A 5 2.76 37.54 12.66
CA TRP A 5 2.64 38.95 13.05
C TRP A 5 1.20 39.38 13.36
N HIS A 6 0.27 38.42 13.43
CA HIS A 6 -1.13 38.71 13.70
C HIS A 6 -1.33 39.26 15.12
N LEU A 7 -1.70 40.54 15.21
CA LEU A 7 -1.77 41.30 16.47
C LEU A 7 -2.74 40.70 17.52
N VAL A 8 -3.80 40.02 17.08
CA VAL A 8 -4.89 39.52 17.97
C VAL A 8 -4.83 38.02 18.26
N LEU A 9 -4.27 37.20 17.36
CA LEU A 9 -4.39 35.74 17.41
C LEU A 9 -3.03 35.10 17.49
N SER A 10 -2.79 34.34 18.56
CA SER A 10 -1.56 33.56 18.69
C SER A 10 -1.45 32.49 17.59
N ILE A 11 -0.22 32.12 17.23
CA ILE A 11 0.05 31.04 16.25
C ILE A 11 -0.70 29.76 16.65
N THR A 12 -0.79 29.44 17.94
CA THR A 12 -1.55 28.29 18.45
C THR A 12 -3.03 28.37 18.09
N ARG A 13 -3.65 29.54 18.27
CA ARG A 13 -5.08 29.75 17.94
C ARG A 13 -5.31 29.70 16.43
N GLN A 14 -4.41 30.29 15.65
CA GLN A 14 -4.47 30.23 14.19
C GLN A 14 -4.33 28.79 13.66
N CYS A 15 -3.40 28.00 14.21
CA CYS A 15 -3.25 26.58 13.88
C CYS A 15 -4.54 25.79 14.19
N ALA A 16 -5.17 26.05 15.33
CA ALA A 16 -6.42 25.42 15.72
C ALA A 16 -7.58 25.76 14.76
N LEU A 17 -7.69 27.03 14.36
CA LEU A 17 -8.71 27.49 13.40
C LEU A 17 -8.55 26.83 12.02
N VAL A 18 -7.31 26.67 11.55
CA VAL A 18 -6.98 26.05 10.26
C VAL A 18 -6.88 24.51 10.36
N ARG A 19 -7.11 23.95 11.56
CA ARG A 19 -7.04 22.50 11.85
C ARG A 19 -5.70 21.85 11.48
N ILE A 20 -4.59 22.55 11.72
CA ILE A 20 -3.24 21.97 11.62
C ILE A 20 -2.58 21.93 13.00
N SER A 21 -1.66 20.98 13.20
CA SER A 21 -0.87 20.97 14.44
C SER A 21 0.19 22.07 14.42
N ARG A 22 0.48 22.66 15.59
CA ARG A 22 1.58 23.63 15.74
C ARG A 22 2.93 23.05 15.29
N SER A 23 3.17 21.77 15.54
CA SER A 23 4.37 21.07 15.10
C SER A 23 4.48 20.95 13.57
N ALA A 24 3.36 20.85 12.86
CA ALA A 24 3.35 20.82 11.40
C ALA A 24 3.67 22.19 10.79
N TRP A 25 3.34 23.28 11.50
CA TRP A 25 3.70 24.65 11.09
C TRP A 25 5.21 24.93 11.20
N TYR A 26 5.83 24.57 12.33
CA TYR A 26 7.26 24.80 12.55
C TYR A 26 8.16 23.72 11.94
N GLY A 27 7.63 22.52 11.72
CA GLY A 27 8.40 21.42 11.18
C GLY A 27 8.75 21.64 9.71
N PRO A 28 9.93 21.20 9.24
CA PRO A 28 10.21 21.18 7.82
C PRO A 28 9.15 20.36 7.11
N GLY A 29 8.59 20.89 6.01
CA GLY A 29 7.71 20.13 5.14
C GLY A 29 8.41 18.81 4.77
N ARG A 30 7.74 17.68 4.98
CA ARG A 30 8.27 16.35 4.63
C ARG A 30 8.24 16.16 3.10
N THR A 31 9.07 16.92 2.40
CA THR A 31 9.29 16.78 0.97
C THR A 31 10.11 15.53 0.70
N GLU A 32 9.94 14.96 -0.49
CA GLU A 32 10.80 13.87 -0.94
C GLU A 32 12.17 14.43 -1.34
N THR A 33 13.21 13.63 -1.14
CA THR A 33 14.56 14.01 -1.56
C THR A 33 14.64 14.11 -3.08
N PRO A 34 15.56 14.92 -3.65
CA PRO A 34 15.73 15.03 -5.10
C PRO A 34 15.92 13.67 -5.79
N LEU A 35 16.68 12.77 -5.16
CA LEU A 35 16.83 11.39 -5.63
C LEU A 35 15.49 10.63 -5.65
N ASN A 36 14.67 10.77 -4.62
CA ASN A 36 13.36 10.11 -4.59
C ASN A 36 12.44 10.67 -5.68
N LEU A 37 12.48 11.98 -5.95
CA LEU A 37 11.73 12.58 -7.06
C LEU A 37 12.19 12.02 -8.41
N ALA A 38 13.49 11.88 -8.63
CA ALA A 38 14.02 11.26 -9.85
C ALA A 38 13.57 9.79 -9.97
N LEU A 39 13.65 9.02 -8.88
CA LEU A 39 13.15 7.64 -8.84
C LEU A 39 11.65 7.56 -9.09
N MET A 40 10.85 8.51 -8.56
CA MET A 40 9.40 8.55 -8.79
C MET A 40 9.09 8.78 -10.28
N LYS A 41 9.84 9.66 -10.97
CA LYS A 41 9.69 9.86 -12.43
C LYS A 41 10.01 8.58 -13.22
N LEU A 42 11.07 7.86 -12.85
CA LEU A 42 11.42 6.59 -13.50
C LEU A 42 10.39 5.50 -13.23
N ILE A 43 9.88 5.43 -12.00
CA ILE A 43 8.80 4.50 -11.63
C ILE A 43 7.54 4.79 -12.45
N ASP A 44 7.17 6.06 -12.60
CA ASP A 44 5.99 6.47 -13.35
C ASP A 44 6.10 6.06 -14.83
N ALA A 45 7.22 6.43 -15.47
CA ALA A 45 7.50 6.06 -16.86
C ALA A 45 7.48 4.53 -17.05
N GLN A 46 8.16 3.78 -16.17
CA GLN A 46 8.17 2.33 -16.28
C GLN A 46 6.80 1.70 -16.01
N PHE A 47 6.00 2.29 -15.13
CA PHE A 47 4.67 1.78 -14.81
C PHE A 47 3.70 1.94 -15.99
N MET A 48 3.85 2.99 -16.80
CA MET A 48 3.08 3.17 -18.03
C MET A 48 3.35 2.06 -19.06
N GLU A 49 4.58 1.57 -19.13
CA GLU A 49 4.95 0.45 -20.01
C GLU A 49 4.57 -0.90 -19.42
N THR A 50 4.76 -1.08 -18.11
CA THR A 50 4.56 -2.35 -17.42
C THR A 50 3.68 -2.21 -16.17
N PRO A 51 2.37 -2.02 -16.33
CA PRO A 51 1.46 -1.80 -15.19
C PRO A 51 1.36 -3.00 -14.24
N PHE A 52 1.81 -4.19 -14.65
CA PHE A 52 1.89 -5.39 -13.83
C PHE A 52 3.16 -5.47 -12.96
N TYR A 53 4.12 -4.54 -13.11
CA TYR A 53 5.33 -4.52 -12.28
C TYR A 53 5.00 -4.09 -10.84
N GLY A 54 4.98 -5.06 -9.94
CA GLY A 54 4.96 -4.80 -8.50
C GLY A 54 6.29 -4.26 -7.97
N ASN A 55 6.29 -3.83 -6.70
CA ASN A 55 7.48 -3.27 -6.03
C ASN A 55 8.74 -4.14 -6.11
N ARG A 56 8.60 -5.47 -6.22
CA ARG A 56 9.74 -6.40 -6.38
C ARG A 56 10.38 -6.28 -7.76
N GLN A 57 9.56 -6.26 -8.81
CA GLN A 57 10.04 -6.16 -10.19
C GLN A 57 10.54 -4.75 -10.47
N MET A 58 9.82 -3.73 -10.02
CA MET A 58 10.22 -2.33 -10.13
C MET A 58 11.58 -2.06 -9.44
N ALA A 59 11.80 -2.59 -8.23
CA ALA A 59 13.10 -2.47 -7.56
C ALA A 59 14.23 -3.24 -8.26
N ARG A 60 13.93 -4.28 -9.05
CA ARG A 60 14.93 -4.98 -9.86
C ARG A 60 15.25 -4.17 -11.11
N HIS A 61 14.23 -3.63 -11.76
CA HIS A 61 14.36 -2.77 -12.93
C HIS A 61 15.24 -1.54 -12.63
N LEU A 62 14.93 -0.80 -11.57
CA LEU A 62 15.74 0.36 -11.16
C LEU A 62 17.19 -0.02 -10.81
N ARG A 63 17.41 -1.21 -10.21
CA ARG A 63 18.77 -1.71 -9.95
C ARG A 63 19.54 -2.04 -11.23
N LYS A 64 18.87 -2.56 -12.27
CA LYS A 64 19.48 -2.78 -13.58
C LYS A 64 19.90 -1.47 -14.26
N GLN A 65 19.21 -0.38 -13.95
CA GLN A 65 19.56 0.98 -14.40
C GLN A 65 20.65 1.65 -13.53
N GLY A 66 21.24 0.93 -12.56
CA GLY A 66 22.33 1.43 -11.72
C GLY A 66 21.90 2.06 -10.39
N TYR A 67 20.60 2.13 -10.07
CA TYR A 67 20.15 2.68 -8.81
C TYR A 67 20.21 1.67 -7.67
N CYS A 68 20.98 1.96 -6.61
CA CYS A 68 21.01 1.15 -5.39
C CYS A 68 19.74 1.39 -4.53
N VAL A 69 18.62 0.77 -4.93
CA VAL A 69 17.32 0.92 -4.25
C VAL A 69 16.75 -0.42 -3.76
N GLY A 70 16.34 -0.44 -2.50
CA GLY A 70 15.70 -1.60 -1.88
C GLY A 70 14.19 -1.67 -2.13
N ARG A 71 13.62 -2.88 -2.03
CA ARG A 71 12.18 -3.15 -2.18
C ARG A 71 11.31 -2.28 -1.28
N LYS A 72 11.71 -2.09 -0.01
CA LYS A 72 10.94 -1.29 0.97
C LYS A 72 10.80 0.17 0.53
N ARG A 73 11.87 0.75 -0.03
CA ARG A 73 11.89 2.12 -0.55
C ARG A 73 10.97 2.26 -1.77
N VAL A 74 11.10 1.37 -2.74
CA VAL A 74 10.24 1.37 -3.94
C VAL A 74 8.76 1.19 -3.56
N ARG A 75 8.44 0.28 -2.63
CA ARG A 75 7.07 0.11 -2.12
C ARG A 75 6.50 1.41 -1.56
N ARG A 76 7.28 2.13 -0.73
CA ARG A 76 6.87 3.42 -0.14
C ARG A 76 6.63 4.47 -1.22
N LEU A 77 7.54 4.59 -2.20
CA LEU A 77 7.41 5.57 -3.29
C LEU A 77 6.18 5.28 -4.15
N MET A 78 6.00 4.03 -4.59
CA MET A 78 4.80 3.63 -5.34
C MET A 78 3.51 3.91 -4.55
N ALA A 79 3.47 3.61 -3.25
CA ALA A 79 2.31 3.91 -2.41
C ALA A 79 2.04 5.42 -2.31
N ARG A 80 3.08 6.25 -2.18
CA ARG A 80 2.97 7.72 -2.16
C ARG A 80 2.45 8.29 -3.48
N MET A 81 2.74 7.62 -4.59
CA MET A 81 2.23 7.94 -5.93
C MET A 81 0.84 7.36 -6.21
N GLY A 82 0.28 6.52 -5.33
CA GLY A 82 -0.97 5.81 -5.59
C GLY A 82 -0.85 4.66 -6.60
N LEU A 83 0.37 4.24 -6.94
CA LEU A 83 0.61 3.19 -7.93
C LEU A 83 0.51 1.80 -7.30
N ARG A 84 -0.29 0.93 -7.93
CA ARG A 84 -0.43 -0.47 -7.57
C ARG A 84 -0.37 -1.32 -8.82
N ALA A 85 0.40 -2.41 -8.76
CA ALA A 85 0.49 -3.34 -9.87
C ALA A 85 -0.88 -3.90 -10.23
N VAL A 86 -1.19 -3.85 -11.52
CA VAL A 86 -2.42 -4.36 -12.11
C VAL A 86 -2.12 -5.72 -12.73
N TYR A 87 -2.64 -6.77 -12.12
CA TYR A 87 -2.56 -8.13 -12.63
C TYR A 87 -3.85 -8.88 -12.31
N GLN A 88 -4.16 -9.89 -13.10
CA GLN A 88 -5.31 -10.75 -12.82
C GLN A 88 -5.10 -11.47 -11.49
N LYS A 89 -6.03 -11.27 -10.56
CA LYS A 89 -6.07 -12.07 -9.34
C LYS A 89 -6.43 -13.51 -9.72
N PRO A 90 -5.86 -14.52 -9.06
CA PRO A 90 -6.28 -15.90 -9.29
C PRO A 90 -7.78 -16.03 -9.02
N LYS A 91 -8.50 -16.67 -9.95
CA LYS A 91 -9.91 -17.01 -9.78
C LYS A 91 -9.99 -18.22 -8.84
N THR A 92 -10.13 -17.98 -7.54
CA THR A 92 -10.24 -19.05 -6.53
C THR A 92 -11.59 -19.78 -6.57
N THR A 93 -12.59 -19.20 -7.23
CA THR A 93 -13.94 -19.79 -7.38
C THR A 93 -14.00 -20.89 -8.42
N VAL A 94 -13.04 -20.93 -9.35
CA VAL A 94 -12.99 -21.95 -10.41
C VAL A 94 -11.88 -22.94 -10.06
N PRO A 95 -12.21 -24.17 -9.62
CA PRO A 95 -11.20 -25.18 -9.38
C PRO A 95 -10.55 -25.61 -10.71
N HIS A 96 -9.28 -25.96 -10.68
CA HIS A 96 -8.61 -26.55 -11.84
C HIS A 96 -9.31 -27.87 -12.22
N PRO A 97 -9.50 -28.19 -13.52
CA PRO A 97 -10.21 -29.41 -13.94
C PRO A 97 -9.63 -30.70 -13.35
N GLU A 98 -8.32 -30.73 -13.14
CA GLU A 98 -7.60 -31.89 -12.58
C GLU A 98 -7.68 -32.00 -11.05
N HIS A 99 -8.22 -30.98 -10.36
CA HIS A 99 -8.35 -31.05 -8.91
C HIS A 99 -9.45 -32.04 -8.53
N ARG A 100 -9.06 -33.04 -7.71
CA ARG A 100 -10.00 -34.00 -7.15
C ARG A 100 -11.04 -33.28 -6.29
N LYS A 101 -12.31 -33.45 -6.63
CA LYS A 101 -13.43 -32.99 -5.80
C LYS A 101 -13.61 -33.97 -4.64
N TYR A 102 -13.38 -33.51 -3.42
CA TYR A 102 -13.65 -34.30 -2.23
C TYR A 102 -15.13 -34.13 -1.82
N PRO A 103 -15.80 -35.21 -1.40
CA PRO A 103 -17.16 -35.11 -0.89
C PRO A 103 -17.17 -34.25 0.38
N TYR A 104 -18.17 -33.38 0.50
CA TYR A 104 -18.37 -32.61 1.72
C TYR A 104 -18.99 -33.51 2.79
N LEU A 105 -18.13 -34.07 3.65
CA LEU A 105 -18.51 -35.10 4.63
C LEU A 105 -19.43 -34.61 5.75
N LEU A 106 -19.56 -33.30 5.92
CA LEU A 106 -20.49 -32.69 6.88
C LEU A 106 -21.89 -32.49 6.30
N ARG A 107 -22.13 -32.83 5.02
CA ARG A 107 -23.45 -32.75 4.41
C ARG A 107 -24.40 -33.67 5.16
N ASP A 108 -25.55 -33.14 5.56
CA ASP A 108 -26.62 -33.84 6.29
C ASP A 108 -26.25 -34.39 7.69
N LEU A 109 -25.10 -33.99 8.23
CA LEU A 109 -24.70 -34.35 9.59
C LEU A 109 -25.44 -33.49 10.62
N VAL A 110 -26.25 -34.13 11.49
CA VAL A 110 -26.90 -33.45 12.62
C VAL A 110 -25.88 -33.22 13.75
N ILE A 111 -25.63 -31.95 14.09
CA ILE A 111 -24.67 -31.56 15.14
C ILE A 111 -25.40 -31.49 16.49
N THR A 112 -25.28 -32.53 17.31
CA THR A 112 -26.04 -32.66 18.58
C THR A 112 -25.28 -32.32 19.86
N ARG A 113 -23.95 -32.10 19.79
CA ARG A 113 -23.11 -31.86 20.99
C ARG A 113 -21.95 -30.91 20.72
N PRO A 114 -21.43 -30.21 21.74
CA PRO A 114 -20.16 -29.49 21.65
C PRO A 114 -19.01 -30.39 21.20
N ASN A 115 -18.02 -29.83 20.50
CA ASN A 115 -16.85 -30.55 19.96
C ASN A 115 -17.16 -31.65 18.94
N HIS A 116 -18.32 -31.60 18.27
CA HIS A 116 -18.69 -32.58 17.23
C HIS A 116 -18.15 -32.20 15.84
N VAL A 117 -17.99 -30.92 15.54
CA VAL A 117 -17.44 -30.39 14.28
C VAL A 117 -16.51 -29.21 14.59
N TRP A 118 -15.37 -29.13 13.89
CA TRP A 118 -14.44 -28.01 13.98
C TRP A 118 -14.24 -27.37 12.60
N CYS A 119 -14.16 -26.04 12.58
CA CYS A 119 -13.79 -25.27 11.40
C CYS A 119 -12.49 -24.53 11.69
N ALA A 120 -11.53 -24.63 10.79
CA ALA A 120 -10.30 -23.85 10.82
C ALA A 120 -10.16 -23.13 9.49
N ASP A 121 -9.89 -21.84 9.54
CA ASP A 121 -9.54 -21.03 8.38
C ASP A 121 -8.09 -20.56 8.52
N ILE A 122 -7.33 -20.63 7.43
CA ILE A 122 -5.94 -20.18 7.40
C ILE A 122 -5.90 -18.97 6.46
N THR A 123 -5.76 -17.77 7.04
CA THR A 123 -5.54 -16.52 6.32
C THR A 123 -4.08 -16.31 5.90
#